data_AF-A0A935ZVY0-F1
#
_entry.id   AF-A0A935ZVY0-F1
#
_cell.length_a   1.000
_cell.length_b   1.000
_cell.length_c   1.000
_cell.angle_alpha   90.00
_cell.angle_beta   90.00
_cell.angle_gamma   90.00
#
_symmetry.space_group_name_H-M   'P 1'
#
loop_
_entity.id
_entity.type
_entity.pdbx_description
1 polymer ?
#
loop_
_entity_poly.entity_id
_entity_poly.type
_entity_poly.pdbx_seq_one_letter_code
_entity_poly.pdbx_strand_id
1 'polypeptide(L)'
;MNQKFCPSQDTDTATDSASGSGSATAVSASADATATEPTAGSASMTASATAASASMTAADSGDASASATTTVGDECPLLDDAWQSEPPTFLLLIDQSGSMDQPFDTSTRWQVLGETLFDPTVGAIAQFEDQIRFGMSLYTNTDADPGCPELTETAPMLGAFDAISMAYEDAMPQQDTPTGDAITAVTAELVDDPAPGERVIVLVTDGEPDTCVMPNPQMGQAEAVAAATAAHDAGIRTVVVSVGSDVSADHLQDMANAGAGVSPGDPDEPYYVATNQAELSAAFEAIIFATRPCSFTLQQPLIENQAGNCVVQVNGTAVDLDDPDGWHTDGATKIELVGGACEAIQTGAGMVEMTCDCSAVEGA
;
A
#
# COMPACT_ATOMS: atom_id res chain seq x y z
N MET A 1 27.25 21.42 -28.92
CA MET A 1 26.13 20.71 -28.28
C MET A 1 25.03 21.73 -28.11
N ASN A 2 23.99 21.68 -28.95
CA ASN A 2 22.82 22.54 -28.76
C ASN A 2 22.03 21.93 -27.60
N GLN A 3 22.07 22.57 -26.43
CA GLN A 3 21.12 22.25 -25.37
C GLN A 3 19.73 22.59 -25.91
N LYS A 4 18.93 21.57 -26.17
CA LYS A 4 17.51 21.73 -26.46
C LYS A 4 16.90 22.20 -25.14
N PHE A 5 16.36 23.42 -25.10
CA PHE A 5 15.69 23.92 -23.90
C PHE A 5 14.31 23.28 -23.79
N CYS A 6 13.94 22.84 -22.58
CA CYS A 6 12.58 22.41 -22.30
C CYS A 6 11.68 23.62 -22.60
N PRO A 7 10.70 23.51 -23.51
CA PRO A 7 9.75 24.61 -23.68
C PRO A 7 9.10 24.85 -22.32
N SER A 8 9.26 26.07 -21.77
CA SER A 8 8.62 26.44 -20.51
C SER A 8 7.13 26.22 -20.67
N GLN A 9 6.54 25.49 -19.72
CA GLN A 9 5.09 25.39 -19.61
C GLN A 9 4.57 26.69 -18.99
N ASP A 10 4.66 27.78 -19.74
CA ASP A 10 3.88 28.97 -19.46
C ASP A 10 2.45 28.69 -19.97
N THR A 11 1.62 28.10 -19.12
CA THR A 11 0.17 28.07 -19.33
C THR A 11 -0.39 29.47 -19.06
N ASP A 12 -0.23 30.33 -20.06
CA ASP A 12 -0.82 31.66 -20.12
C ASP A 12 -2.34 31.54 -20.30
N THR A 13 -3.07 31.31 -19.20
CA THR A 13 -4.48 31.64 -19.08
C THR A 13 -4.66 32.68 -17.98
N ALA A 14 -4.56 33.94 -18.41
CA ALA A 14 -4.96 35.08 -17.62
C ALA A 14 -6.46 35.01 -17.28
N THR A 15 -6.77 34.80 -16.01
CA THR A 15 -7.99 35.30 -15.37
C THR A 15 -7.67 35.77 -13.96
N ASP A 16 -7.73 37.09 -13.76
CA ASP A 16 -7.78 37.76 -12.47
C ASP A 16 -8.81 37.09 -11.53
N SER A 17 -8.40 36.66 -10.34
CA SER A 17 -8.95 37.14 -9.05
C SER A 17 -8.53 36.30 -7.84
N ALA A 18 -8.03 37.01 -6.82
CA ALA A 18 -8.12 36.75 -5.37
C ALA A 18 -7.28 35.60 -4.75
N SER A 19 -6.06 35.99 -4.35
CA SER A 19 -5.36 35.64 -3.11
C SER A 19 -6.17 34.82 -2.07
N GLY A 20 -5.87 33.53 -1.99
CA GLY A 20 -6.12 32.67 -0.83
C GLY A 20 -4.88 31.82 -0.57
N SER A 21 -4.12 32.17 0.46
CA SER A 21 -2.92 31.44 0.87
C SER A 21 -3.35 30.13 1.54
N GLY A 22 -3.34 29.02 0.80
CA GLY A 22 -3.49 27.66 1.34
C GLY A 22 -2.12 27.02 1.52
N SER A 23 -1.84 26.49 2.71
CA SER A 23 -0.61 25.76 3.03
C SER A 23 -0.62 24.38 2.34
N ALA A 24 0.30 24.14 1.42
CA ALA A 24 0.67 22.79 1.00
C ALA A 24 1.26 22.05 2.21
N THR A 25 0.77 20.86 2.51
CA THR A 25 1.25 20.04 3.63
C THR A 25 2.09 18.89 3.08
N ALA A 26 3.39 19.12 2.90
CA ALA A 26 4.34 18.04 2.78
C ALA A 26 4.38 17.27 4.11
N VAL A 27 3.97 16.00 4.10
CA VAL A 27 4.01 15.16 5.31
C VAL A 27 5.47 14.75 5.55
N SER A 28 6.16 15.50 6.40
CA SER A 28 7.48 15.14 6.92
C SER A 28 7.28 14.51 8.31
N ALA A 29 7.36 13.19 8.38
CA ALA A 29 7.20 12.45 9.63
C ALA A 29 8.50 12.53 10.46
N SER A 30 8.53 13.42 11.46
CA SER A 30 9.61 13.46 12.45
C SER A 30 9.32 12.49 13.59
N ALA A 31 10.05 11.38 13.67
CA ALA A 31 10.04 10.47 14.82
C ALA A 31 11.08 10.91 15.86
N ASP A 32 10.62 11.35 17.04
CA ASP A 32 11.44 11.68 18.20
C ASP A 32 11.58 10.42 19.09
N ALA A 33 12.77 9.81 19.10
CA ALA A 33 13.05 8.60 19.88
C ALA A 33 14.12 8.87 20.95
N THR A 34 13.68 9.11 22.19
CA THR A 34 14.53 9.07 23.37
C THR A 34 14.69 7.64 23.88
N ALA A 35 15.91 7.12 23.78
CA ALA A 35 16.31 5.79 24.27
C ALA A 35 16.52 5.75 25.80
N THR A 36 16.07 4.65 26.43
CA THR A 36 16.62 4.17 27.71
C THR A 36 16.59 2.64 27.74
N GLU A 37 17.77 2.03 27.91
CA GLU A 37 17.97 0.57 28.09
C GLU A 37 17.36 0.04 29.40
N PRO A 38 17.22 -1.30 29.56
CA PRO A 38 18.28 -2.05 30.26
C PRO A 38 18.57 -3.50 29.78
N THR A 39 19.88 -3.79 29.71
CA THR A 39 20.62 -4.98 30.18
C THR A 39 19.97 -6.37 30.39
N ALA A 40 20.36 -7.28 29.48
CA ALA A 40 21.04 -8.57 29.68
C ALA A 40 20.61 -9.57 30.78
N GLY A 41 20.30 -10.80 30.33
CA GLY A 41 20.74 -12.01 31.02
C GLY A 41 19.96 -13.28 30.71
N SER A 42 20.49 -14.19 29.88
CA SER A 42 20.37 -15.65 30.13
C SER A 42 21.32 -16.50 29.28
N ALA A 43 22.17 -17.22 30.02
CA ALA A 43 22.94 -18.41 29.64
C ALA A 43 21.97 -19.62 29.80
N SER A 44 21.88 -20.67 28.98
CA SER A 44 22.89 -21.61 28.47
C SER A 44 22.37 -23.05 28.69
N MET A 45 22.50 -23.87 27.63
CA MET A 45 22.75 -25.34 27.63
C MET A 45 21.59 -26.36 27.75
N THR A 46 21.28 -26.97 26.59
CA THR A 46 21.36 -28.41 26.23
C THR A 46 20.77 -29.49 27.17
N ALA A 47 19.93 -30.39 26.63
CA ALA A 47 20.37 -31.66 26.05
C ALA A 47 19.21 -32.63 25.73
N SER A 48 19.45 -33.44 24.69
CA SER A 48 18.66 -34.50 24.06
C SER A 48 18.15 -35.63 24.96
N ALA A 49 17.10 -36.34 24.51
CA ALA A 49 17.18 -37.79 24.23
C ALA A 49 15.90 -38.34 23.57
N THR A 50 16.11 -39.00 22.43
CA THR A 50 15.26 -40.00 21.75
C THR A 50 14.96 -41.22 22.60
N ALA A 51 13.76 -41.82 22.45
CA ALA A 51 13.58 -43.27 22.39
C ALA A 51 12.22 -43.64 21.77
N ALA A 52 12.26 -44.46 20.73
CA ALA A 52 11.10 -45.17 20.17
C ALA A 52 10.88 -46.50 20.90
N SER A 53 9.63 -46.95 20.98
CA SER A 53 9.27 -48.38 21.05
C SER A 53 7.83 -48.60 20.64
N ALA A 54 7.61 -49.71 19.93
CA ALA A 54 6.41 -50.07 19.20
C ALA A 54 5.45 -50.97 20.01
N SER A 55 4.21 -51.06 19.52
CA SER A 55 3.51 -52.32 19.17
C SER A 55 2.22 -52.71 19.94
N MET A 56 1.15 -52.90 19.14
CA MET A 56 -0.09 -53.73 19.26
C MET A 56 -1.12 -53.35 20.35
N THR A 57 -2.44 -53.32 20.13
CA THR A 57 -3.33 -54.34 19.53
C THR A 57 -4.71 -53.78 19.06
N ALA A 58 -5.28 -54.48 18.06
CA ALA A 58 -6.66 -54.69 17.60
C ALA A 58 -7.89 -54.00 18.25
N ALA A 59 -8.72 -53.44 17.34
CA ALA A 59 -10.17 -53.62 17.12
C ALA A 59 -11.19 -53.40 18.26
N ASP A 60 -12.08 -52.41 18.07
CA ASP A 60 -13.52 -52.64 18.18
C ASP A 60 -14.28 -51.69 17.23
N SER A 61 -15.23 -52.26 16.49
CA SER A 61 -16.12 -51.56 15.56
C SER A 61 -17.48 -51.44 16.23
N GLY A 62 -17.76 -50.25 16.77
CA GLY A 62 -19.07 -49.88 17.33
C GLY A 62 -19.78 -48.88 16.44
N ASP A 63 -20.69 -49.39 15.62
CA ASP A 63 -21.72 -48.64 14.90
C ASP A 63 -22.65 -47.94 15.92
N ALA A 64 -22.66 -46.61 15.89
CA ALA A 64 -23.68 -45.79 16.53
C ALA A 64 -24.16 -44.76 15.52
N SER A 65 -25.20 -45.14 14.79
CA SER A 65 -26.15 -44.27 14.11
C SER A 65 -26.61 -43.14 15.05
N ALA A 66 -25.90 -42.02 15.04
CA ALA A 66 -26.39 -40.74 15.51
C ALA A 66 -26.95 -40.00 14.30
N SER A 67 -28.27 -39.91 14.26
CA SER A 67 -29.00 -38.96 13.42
C SER A 67 -28.52 -37.56 13.78
N ALA A 68 -27.57 -37.04 13.01
CA ALA A 68 -27.16 -35.64 13.07
C ALA A 68 -28.29 -34.80 12.48
N THR A 69 -29.27 -34.48 13.32
CA THR A 69 -30.07 -33.28 13.15
C THR A 69 -29.08 -32.13 13.01
N THR A 70 -29.09 -31.47 11.86
CA THR A 70 -28.34 -30.24 11.61
C THR A 70 -28.92 -29.16 12.53
N THR A 71 -28.43 -29.09 13.77
CA THR A 71 -28.51 -27.87 14.55
C THR A 71 -27.60 -26.88 13.83
N VAL A 72 -28.21 -25.93 13.13
CA VAL A 72 -27.54 -24.66 12.82
C VAL A 72 -27.17 -24.11 14.19
N GLY A 73 -25.90 -24.20 14.56
CA GLY A 73 -25.42 -23.64 15.82
C GLY A 73 -25.63 -22.14 15.77
N ASP A 74 -26.19 -21.60 16.85
CA ASP A 74 -26.26 -20.18 17.18
C ASP A 74 -24.85 -19.62 17.42
N GLU A 75 -23.99 -19.70 16.42
CA GLU A 75 -22.69 -19.06 16.43
C GLU A 75 -22.93 -17.62 15.98
N CYS A 76 -23.00 -16.72 16.96
CA CYS A 76 -23.03 -15.28 16.72
C CYS A 76 -21.83 -14.89 15.86
N PRO A 77 -21.97 -14.00 14.87
CA PRO A 77 -20.82 -13.57 14.09
C PRO A 77 -19.85 -12.83 15.01
N LEU A 78 -18.81 -13.55 15.46
CA LEU A 78 -17.59 -12.95 15.96
C LEU A 78 -16.82 -12.49 14.73
N LEU A 79 -16.61 -11.18 14.61
CA LEU A 79 -15.67 -10.64 13.63
C LEU A 79 -14.22 -10.78 14.15
N ASP A 80 -13.85 -11.96 14.64
CA ASP A 80 -12.47 -12.22 15.05
C ASP A 80 -11.58 -12.58 13.82
N ASP A 81 -12.18 -12.98 12.68
CA ASP A 81 -11.45 -13.47 11.50
C ASP A 81 -12.03 -13.03 10.12
N ALA A 82 -12.96 -12.07 10.06
CA ALA A 82 -13.64 -11.73 8.79
C ALA A 82 -12.97 -10.63 7.95
N TRP A 83 -11.67 -10.73 7.78
CA TRP A 83 -10.99 -10.03 6.68
C TRP A 83 -11.23 -10.81 5.39
N GLN A 84 -12.34 -10.52 4.71
CA GLN A 84 -12.43 -10.73 3.26
C GLN A 84 -12.61 -9.38 2.57
N SER A 85 -11.78 -8.40 2.95
CA SER A 85 -11.44 -7.39 1.94
C SER A 85 -10.60 -8.09 0.90
N GLU A 86 -10.94 -7.87 -0.36
CA GLU A 86 -10.04 -8.24 -1.45
C GLU A 86 -8.71 -7.53 -1.20
N PRO A 87 -7.59 -8.26 -1.15
CA PRO A 87 -6.30 -7.65 -0.82
C PRO A 87 -5.97 -6.63 -1.91
N PRO A 88 -5.62 -5.38 -1.54
CA PRO A 88 -5.24 -4.40 -2.54
C PRO A 88 -3.97 -4.87 -3.27
N THR A 89 -3.83 -4.42 -4.51
CA THR A 89 -2.68 -4.69 -5.35
C THR A 89 -1.79 -3.46 -5.41
N PHE A 90 -0.57 -3.60 -4.91
CA PHE A 90 0.45 -2.56 -4.92
C PHE A 90 1.54 -2.95 -5.92
N LEU A 91 1.70 -2.16 -6.96
CA LEU A 91 2.85 -2.27 -7.84
C LEU A 91 3.86 -1.17 -7.51
N LEU A 92 5.01 -1.57 -7.00
CA LEU A 92 6.14 -0.67 -6.76
C LEU A 92 6.80 -0.36 -8.11
N LEU A 93 6.58 0.86 -8.63
CA LEU A 93 7.23 1.34 -9.84
C LEU A 93 8.48 2.13 -9.44
N ILE A 94 9.63 1.47 -9.46
CA ILE A 94 10.87 2.01 -8.87
C ILE A 94 11.82 2.46 -9.97
N ASP A 95 12.23 3.71 -9.88
CA ASP A 95 13.22 4.34 -10.76
C ASP A 95 14.59 3.68 -10.62
N GLN A 96 15.16 3.25 -11.74
CA GLN A 96 16.52 2.73 -11.88
C GLN A 96 17.45 3.72 -12.58
N SER A 97 17.14 5.00 -12.59
CA SER A 97 18.02 6.00 -13.17
C SER A 97 19.37 6.08 -12.45
N GLY A 98 20.38 6.59 -13.15
CA GLY A 98 21.74 6.69 -12.61
C GLY A 98 21.84 7.61 -11.38
N SER A 99 20.86 8.49 -11.17
CA SER A 99 20.79 9.34 -9.97
C SER A 99 20.50 8.54 -8.71
N MET A 100 19.93 7.33 -8.80
CA MET A 100 19.69 6.46 -7.66
C MET A 100 20.99 5.93 -7.02
N ASP A 101 22.14 6.05 -7.70
CA ASP A 101 23.47 5.77 -7.14
C ASP A 101 24.09 6.97 -6.39
N GLN A 102 23.41 8.12 -6.32
CA GLN A 102 23.91 9.28 -5.59
C GLN A 102 23.80 9.11 -4.08
N PRO A 103 24.66 9.82 -3.30
CA PRO A 103 24.62 9.77 -1.85
C PRO A 103 23.27 10.19 -1.26
N PHE A 104 22.78 9.40 -0.31
CA PHE A 104 21.52 9.60 0.42
C PHE A 104 21.65 8.99 1.80
N ASP A 105 21.48 9.83 2.83
CA ASP A 105 21.64 9.45 4.23
C ASP A 105 22.99 8.75 4.51
N THR A 106 22.97 7.45 4.82
CA THR A 106 24.15 6.66 5.16
C THR A 106 24.78 5.92 3.97
N SER A 107 24.10 5.87 2.82
CA SER A 107 24.56 5.16 1.63
C SER A 107 24.11 5.82 0.31
N THR A 108 23.70 5.07 -0.71
CA THR A 108 23.05 5.56 -1.93
C THR A 108 21.53 5.44 -1.83
N ARG A 109 20.79 6.21 -2.65
CA ARG A 109 19.31 6.15 -2.68
C ARG A 109 18.81 4.72 -2.92
N TRP A 110 19.42 4.02 -3.87
CA TRP A 110 19.11 2.62 -4.18
C TRP A 110 19.30 1.69 -2.98
N GLN A 111 20.42 1.81 -2.26
CA GLN A 111 20.69 0.93 -1.12
C GLN A 111 19.75 1.22 0.04
N VAL A 112 19.53 2.50 0.37
CA VAL A 112 18.63 2.89 1.47
C VAL A 112 17.18 2.53 1.17
N LEU A 113 16.72 2.68 -0.08
CA LEU A 113 15.41 2.22 -0.52
C LEU A 113 15.27 0.70 -0.36
N GLY A 114 16.29 -0.07 -0.80
CA GLY A 114 16.29 -1.52 -0.66
C GLY A 114 16.19 -1.96 0.81
N GLU A 115 16.98 -1.37 1.71
CA GLU A 115 16.88 -1.63 3.15
C GLU A 115 15.50 -1.27 3.71
N THR A 116 14.89 -0.18 3.22
CA THR A 116 13.55 0.24 3.66
C THR A 116 12.44 -0.73 3.24
N LEU A 117 12.55 -1.30 2.04
CA LEU A 117 11.53 -2.21 1.51
C LEU A 117 11.71 -3.65 2.01
N PHE A 118 12.96 -4.10 2.09
CA PHE A 118 13.31 -5.52 2.18
C PHE A 118 13.97 -5.92 3.51
N ASP A 119 14.07 -5.06 4.52
CA ASP A 119 14.47 -5.53 5.85
C ASP A 119 13.46 -6.60 6.33
N PRO A 120 13.90 -7.81 6.73
CA PRO A 120 12.99 -8.91 7.07
C PRO A 120 12.20 -8.71 8.38
N THR A 121 12.56 -7.69 9.17
CA THR A 121 11.92 -7.38 10.45
C THR A 121 11.05 -6.13 10.36
N VAL A 122 11.52 -5.11 9.64
CA VAL A 122 10.89 -3.78 9.59
C VAL A 122 10.62 -3.26 8.19
N GLY A 123 10.97 -4.01 7.15
CA GLY A 123 10.79 -3.61 5.75
C GLY A 123 9.31 -3.57 5.36
N ALA A 124 8.93 -2.56 4.57
CA ALA A 124 7.55 -2.33 4.20
C ALA A 124 6.89 -3.56 3.52
N ILE A 125 7.63 -4.31 2.69
CA ILE A 125 7.05 -5.48 2.03
C ILE A 125 6.94 -6.66 3.01
N ALA A 126 7.98 -6.90 3.83
CA ALA A 126 8.01 -8.00 4.81
C ALA A 126 6.84 -7.93 5.80
N GLN A 127 6.42 -6.73 6.16
CA GLN A 127 5.35 -6.53 7.15
C GLN A 127 3.94 -6.79 6.60
N PHE A 128 3.73 -6.65 5.28
CA PHE A 128 2.38 -6.60 4.70
C PHE A 128 2.14 -7.58 3.55
N GLU A 129 3.12 -8.38 3.13
CA GLU A 129 3.01 -9.28 1.97
C GLU A 129 1.91 -10.35 2.08
N ASP A 130 1.47 -10.68 3.31
CA ASP A 130 0.35 -11.61 3.54
C ASP A 130 -1.02 -10.95 3.36
N GLN A 131 -1.09 -9.62 3.34
CA GLN A 131 -2.31 -8.82 3.29
C GLN A 131 -2.45 -8.01 2.00
N ILE A 132 -1.34 -7.73 1.33
CA ILE A 132 -1.27 -6.91 0.11
C ILE A 132 -0.59 -7.71 -0.98
N ARG A 133 -1.19 -7.69 -2.18
CA ARG A 133 -0.55 -8.25 -3.37
C ARG A 133 0.53 -7.28 -3.84
N PHE A 134 1.78 -7.54 -3.49
CA PHE A 134 2.89 -6.74 -3.99
C PHE A 134 3.41 -7.28 -5.31
N GLY A 135 3.65 -6.37 -6.25
CA GLY A 135 4.52 -6.56 -7.40
C GLY A 135 5.52 -5.41 -7.48
N MET A 136 6.48 -5.54 -8.39
CA MET A 136 7.49 -4.52 -8.64
C MET A 136 7.80 -4.45 -10.11
N SER A 137 7.93 -3.23 -10.64
CA SER A 137 8.50 -2.94 -11.95
C SER A 137 9.62 -1.92 -11.74
N LEU A 138 10.85 -2.34 -12.03
CA LEU A 138 12.01 -1.45 -12.03
C LEU A 138 12.13 -0.85 -13.42
N TYR A 139 12.20 0.47 -13.54
CA TYR A 139 12.19 1.14 -14.85
C TYR A 139 13.41 2.00 -15.09
N THR A 140 13.90 1.95 -16.32
CA THR A 140 14.93 2.85 -16.84
C THR A 140 14.87 2.87 -18.37
N ASN A 141 15.82 3.52 -18.99
CA ASN A 141 16.15 3.30 -20.39
C ASN A 141 17.66 3.46 -20.56
N THR A 142 18.28 2.58 -21.33
CA THR A 142 19.68 2.69 -21.71
C THR A 142 19.82 2.84 -23.22
N ASP A 143 20.89 3.49 -23.68
CA ASP A 143 21.23 3.57 -25.11
C ASP A 143 21.37 2.19 -25.80
N ALA A 144 21.42 1.09 -25.04
CA ALA A 144 21.66 -0.26 -25.53
C ALA A 144 20.38 -1.04 -25.89
N ASP A 145 19.21 -0.65 -25.36
CA ASP A 145 17.94 -1.34 -25.62
C ASP A 145 16.99 -0.50 -26.50
N PRO A 146 16.52 -1.02 -27.64
CA PRO A 146 15.47 -0.34 -28.41
C PRO A 146 14.08 -0.45 -27.77
N GLY A 147 13.88 -1.29 -26.75
CA GLY A 147 12.65 -1.44 -26.00
C GLY A 147 12.62 -0.48 -24.82
N CYS A 148 12.05 0.70 -25.03
CA CYS A 148 11.83 1.67 -23.97
C CYS A 148 10.35 1.69 -23.54
N PRO A 149 10.04 1.74 -22.23
CA PRO A 149 10.99 1.67 -21.12
C PRO A 149 11.56 0.26 -20.95
N GLU A 150 12.78 0.16 -20.43
CA GLU A 150 13.34 -1.11 -19.97
C GLU A 150 12.74 -1.43 -18.60
N LEU A 151 12.03 -2.56 -18.51
CA LEU A 151 11.35 -2.98 -17.29
C LEU A 151 11.90 -4.31 -16.77
N THR A 152 12.17 -4.36 -15.46
CA THR A 152 12.41 -5.61 -14.73
C THR A 152 11.27 -5.85 -13.77
N GLU A 153 10.52 -6.94 -13.98
CA GLU A 153 9.19 -7.09 -13.41
C GLU A 153 9.01 -8.35 -12.56
N THR A 154 8.19 -8.18 -11.54
CA THR A 154 7.62 -9.26 -10.73
C THR A 154 6.12 -9.04 -10.64
N ALA A 155 5.35 -10.04 -11.07
CA ALA A 155 3.90 -9.94 -11.09
C ALA A 155 3.33 -9.82 -9.67
N PRO A 156 2.25 -9.04 -9.46
CA PRO A 156 1.66 -8.90 -8.14
C PRO A 156 1.13 -10.21 -7.54
N MET A 157 1.56 -10.52 -6.32
CA MET A 157 1.10 -11.68 -5.56
C MET A 157 1.16 -11.47 -4.05
N LEU A 158 0.42 -12.28 -3.29
CA LEU A 158 0.66 -12.41 -1.85
C LEU A 158 1.95 -13.20 -1.61
N GLY A 159 2.66 -12.93 -0.51
CA GLY A 159 3.92 -13.59 -0.20
C GLY A 159 5.03 -13.28 -1.22
N ALA A 160 5.07 -12.04 -1.71
CA ALA A 160 5.96 -11.63 -2.81
C ALA A 160 7.38 -11.26 -2.35
N PHE A 161 7.67 -11.21 -1.05
CA PHE A 161 8.93 -10.69 -0.51
C PHE A 161 10.16 -11.35 -1.13
N ASP A 162 10.22 -12.68 -1.15
CA ASP A 162 11.37 -13.41 -1.70
C ASP A 162 11.55 -13.13 -3.21
N ALA A 163 10.46 -13.06 -3.97
CA ALA A 163 10.52 -12.84 -5.41
C ALA A 163 10.98 -11.42 -5.76
N ILE A 164 10.44 -10.42 -5.05
CA ILE A 164 10.76 -9.01 -5.28
C ILE A 164 12.17 -8.69 -4.78
N SER A 165 12.53 -9.14 -3.57
CA SER A 165 13.87 -8.90 -3.00
C SER A 165 14.98 -9.46 -3.90
N MET A 166 14.82 -10.69 -4.40
CA MET A 166 15.77 -11.28 -5.35
C MET A 166 15.90 -10.46 -6.64
N ALA A 167 14.77 -10.02 -7.22
CA ALA A 167 14.80 -9.22 -8.45
C ALA A 167 15.44 -7.85 -8.23
N TYR A 168 15.25 -7.24 -7.05
CA TYR A 168 15.88 -5.96 -6.68
C TYR A 168 17.39 -6.10 -6.46
N GLU A 169 17.81 -7.15 -5.75
CA GLU A 169 19.23 -7.43 -5.43
C GLU A 169 20.07 -7.75 -6.68
N ASP A 170 19.47 -8.40 -7.68
CA ASP A 170 20.13 -8.69 -8.96
C ASP A 170 20.25 -7.46 -9.86
N ALA A 171 19.55 -6.37 -9.53
CA ALA A 171 19.51 -5.16 -10.33
C ALA A 171 20.32 -4.01 -9.71
N MET A 172 20.59 -2.98 -10.51
CA MET A 172 21.41 -1.83 -10.11
C MET A 172 20.92 -0.58 -10.84
N PRO A 173 21.18 0.63 -10.31
CA PRO A 173 20.95 1.87 -11.04
C PRO A 173 21.65 1.88 -12.41
N GLN A 174 21.00 2.50 -13.39
CA GLN A 174 21.32 2.54 -14.81
C GLN A 174 21.39 3.99 -15.31
N GLN A 175 20.50 4.41 -16.21
CA GLN A 175 20.64 5.67 -16.96
C GLN A 175 19.41 6.57 -16.79
N ASP A 176 18.48 6.54 -17.75
CA ASP A 176 17.44 7.55 -17.92
C ASP A 176 16.15 7.22 -17.12
N THR A 177 15.26 8.20 -17.03
CA THR A 177 14.03 8.23 -16.19
C THR A 177 12.77 8.43 -17.04
N PRO A 178 12.37 7.46 -17.90
CA PRO A 178 11.19 7.57 -18.75
C PRO A 178 9.89 7.28 -17.97
N THR A 179 9.59 8.08 -16.94
CA THR A 179 8.53 7.80 -15.96
C THR A 179 7.13 7.68 -16.59
N GLY A 180 6.79 8.55 -17.56
CA GLY A 180 5.48 8.50 -18.21
C GLY A 180 5.27 7.24 -19.05
N ASP A 181 6.29 6.82 -19.79
CA ASP A 181 6.30 5.56 -20.52
C ASP A 181 6.17 4.36 -19.56
N ALA A 182 6.89 4.40 -18.43
CA ALA A 182 6.86 3.35 -17.41
C ALA A 182 5.47 3.22 -16.74
N ILE A 183 4.85 4.34 -16.35
CA ILE A 183 3.46 4.35 -15.82
C ILE A 183 2.50 3.77 -16.86
N THR A 184 2.64 4.14 -18.13
CA THR A 184 1.78 3.64 -19.21
C THR A 184 1.88 2.12 -19.36
N ALA A 185 3.11 1.59 -19.34
CA ALA A 185 3.35 0.15 -19.47
C ALA A 185 2.72 -0.62 -18.30
N VAL A 186 3.00 -0.23 -17.07
CA VAL A 186 2.49 -0.94 -15.90
C VAL A 186 0.98 -0.78 -15.68
N THR A 187 0.40 0.34 -16.15
CA THR A 187 -1.06 0.52 -16.18
C THR A 187 -1.72 -0.57 -17.02
N ALA A 188 -1.15 -0.89 -18.19
CA ALA A 188 -1.67 -1.95 -19.04
C ALA A 188 -1.61 -3.32 -18.34
N GLU A 189 -0.53 -3.61 -17.62
CA GLU A 189 -0.39 -4.85 -16.86
C GLU A 189 -1.43 -4.97 -15.73
N LEU A 190 -1.63 -3.88 -14.96
CA LEU A 190 -2.57 -3.86 -13.85
C LEU A 190 -4.04 -3.92 -14.31
N VAL A 191 -4.36 -3.39 -15.50
CA VAL A 191 -5.68 -3.55 -16.13
C VAL A 191 -5.93 -5.02 -16.51
N ASP A 192 -4.88 -5.72 -16.95
CA ASP A 192 -4.95 -7.14 -17.33
C ASP A 192 -4.92 -8.10 -16.12
N ASP A 193 -4.50 -7.66 -14.93
CA ASP A 193 -4.59 -8.45 -13.69
C ASP A 193 -6.05 -8.68 -13.29
N PRO A 194 -6.56 -9.94 -13.31
CA PRO A 194 -7.94 -10.24 -12.95
C PRO A 194 -8.19 -10.22 -11.44
N ALA A 195 -7.16 -10.04 -10.61
CA ALA A 195 -7.32 -9.96 -9.17
C ALA A 195 -8.26 -8.80 -8.79
N PRO A 196 -9.17 -9.03 -7.84
CA PRO A 196 -10.09 -7.98 -7.44
C PRO A 196 -9.42 -7.08 -6.37
N GLY A 197 -10.13 -6.07 -5.86
CA GLY A 197 -9.56 -5.05 -4.96
C GLY A 197 -8.96 -3.82 -5.66
N GLU A 198 -8.58 -2.83 -4.84
CA GLU A 198 -7.94 -1.58 -5.29
C GLU A 198 -6.58 -1.86 -5.92
N ARG A 199 -6.22 -1.08 -6.95
CA ARG A 199 -4.92 -1.14 -7.62
C ARG A 199 -4.20 0.18 -7.42
N VAL A 200 -2.96 0.11 -6.97
CA VAL A 200 -2.14 1.28 -6.68
C VAL A 200 -0.76 1.11 -7.32
N ILE A 201 -0.35 2.11 -8.10
CA ILE A 201 1.03 2.30 -8.53
C ILE A 201 1.70 3.17 -7.46
N VAL A 202 2.73 2.63 -6.81
CA VAL A 202 3.59 3.41 -5.92
C VAL A 202 4.83 3.80 -6.72
N LEU A 203 4.82 5.00 -7.28
CA LEU A 203 5.95 5.55 -8.02
C LEU A 203 7.03 6.01 -7.05
N VAL A 204 8.21 5.42 -7.15
CA VAL A 204 9.40 5.77 -6.35
C VAL A 204 10.46 6.32 -7.28
N THR A 205 10.79 7.61 -7.17
CA THR A 205 11.73 8.30 -8.09
C THR A 205 12.57 9.36 -7.39
N ASP A 206 13.75 9.65 -7.90
CA ASP A 206 14.65 10.67 -7.36
C ASP A 206 14.93 11.84 -8.32
N GLY A 207 14.31 11.84 -9.51
CA GLY A 207 14.62 12.77 -10.58
C GLY A 207 13.41 13.25 -11.37
N GLU A 208 13.58 14.39 -12.05
CA GLU A 208 12.63 14.87 -13.04
C GLU A 208 12.59 13.94 -14.26
N PRO A 209 11.41 13.59 -14.79
CA PRO A 209 11.30 12.62 -15.85
C PRO A 209 11.86 13.12 -17.19
N ASP A 210 12.37 12.18 -17.96
CA ASP A 210 12.56 12.29 -19.40
C ASP A 210 11.53 11.42 -20.14
N THR A 211 11.73 11.17 -21.44
CA THR A 211 10.85 10.28 -22.20
C THR A 211 11.68 9.32 -23.04
N CYS A 212 11.09 8.20 -23.43
CA CYS A 212 11.70 7.28 -24.38
C CYS A 212 12.09 7.94 -25.71
N VAL A 213 11.35 8.96 -26.14
CA VAL A 213 11.61 9.70 -27.38
C VAL A 213 12.71 10.76 -27.20
N MET A 214 12.82 11.34 -26.00
CA MET A 214 13.79 12.35 -25.67
C MET A 214 14.38 12.09 -24.27
N PRO A 215 15.33 11.16 -24.15
CA PRO A 215 15.89 10.81 -22.85
C PRO A 215 16.70 11.95 -22.24
N ASN A 216 17.22 12.86 -23.07
CA ASN A 216 17.93 14.04 -22.60
C ASN A 216 17.65 15.29 -23.46
N PRO A 217 17.40 16.46 -22.83
CA PRO A 217 17.27 16.67 -21.38
C PRO A 217 15.92 16.18 -20.82
N GLN A 218 15.75 16.25 -19.49
CA GLN A 218 14.54 15.86 -18.76
C GLN A 218 13.34 16.75 -19.13
N MET A 219 12.53 16.28 -20.09
CA MET A 219 11.34 16.95 -20.62
C MET A 219 10.06 16.10 -20.51
N GLY A 220 10.05 15.11 -19.61
CA GLY A 220 8.98 14.11 -19.50
C GLY A 220 7.80 14.52 -18.62
N GLN A 221 7.82 15.71 -18.01
CA GLN A 221 6.87 16.06 -16.94
C GLN A 221 5.41 15.99 -17.41
N ALA A 222 5.10 16.61 -18.55
CA ALA A 222 3.75 16.58 -19.12
C ALA A 222 3.29 15.15 -19.45
N GLU A 223 4.22 14.32 -19.90
CA GLU A 223 3.93 12.95 -20.29
C GLU A 223 3.68 12.07 -19.05
N ALA A 224 4.49 12.23 -18.00
CA ALA A 224 4.29 11.57 -16.72
C ALA A 224 2.94 11.94 -16.09
N VAL A 225 2.56 13.22 -16.08
CA VAL A 225 1.26 13.68 -15.55
C VAL A 225 0.10 13.12 -16.37
N ALA A 226 0.23 13.10 -17.70
CA ALA A 226 -0.79 12.51 -18.57
C ALA A 226 -0.93 11.00 -18.36
N ALA A 227 0.18 10.29 -18.15
CA ALA A 227 0.18 8.85 -17.87
C ALA A 227 -0.47 8.55 -16.51
N ALA A 228 -0.18 9.33 -15.46
CA ALA A 228 -0.83 9.20 -14.15
C ALA A 228 -2.35 9.47 -14.23
N THR A 229 -2.76 10.46 -15.03
CA THR A 229 -4.19 10.71 -15.30
C THR A 229 -4.84 9.52 -16.00
N ALA A 230 -4.17 8.95 -17.00
CA ALA A 230 -4.69 7.79 -17.73
C ALA A 230 -4.78 6.52 -16.84
N ALA A 231 -3.84 6.34 -15.91
CA ALA A 231 -3.90 5.29 -14.91
C ALA A 231 -5.12 5.46 -13.99
N HIS A 232 -5.34 6.69 -13.49
CA HIS A 232 -6.51 7.00 -12.68
C HIS A 232 -7.82 6.76 -13.44
N ASP A 233 -7.91 7.19 -14.71
CA ASP A 233 -9.08 6.94 -15.58
C ASP A 233 -9.34 5.43 -15.82
N ALA A 234 -8.31 4.59 -15.69
CA ALA A 234 -8.40 3.14 -15.73
C ALA A 234 -8.74 2.50 -14.36
N GLY A 235 -8.96 3.30 -13.31
CA GLY A 235 -9.27 2.85 -11.96
C GLY A 235 -8.03 2.44 -11.14
N ILE A 236 -6.85 2.94 -11.50
CA ILE A 236 -5.58 2.66 -10.82
C ILE A 236 -5.04 3.96 -10.23
N ARG A 237 -4.93 4.03 -8.91
CA ARG A 237 -4.38 5.21 -8.23
C ARG A 237 -2.87 5.25 -8.37
N THR A 238 -2.29 6.43 -8.59
CA THR A 238 -0.83 6.62 -8.55
C THR A 238 -0.45 7.45 -7.33
N VAL A 239 0.45 6.93 -6.50
CA VAL A 239 1.01 7.60 -5.32
C VAL A 239 2.51 7.82 -5.52
N VAL A 240 3.00 9.01 -5.19
CA VAL A 240 4.38 9.41 -5.48
C VAL A 240 5.23 9.50 -4.22
N VAL A 241 6.37 8.81 -4.25
CA VAL A 241 7.43 8.87 -3.25
C VAL A 241 8.71 9.39 -3.90
N SER A 242 9.11 10.61 -3.53
CA SER A 242 10.36 11.20 -3.96
C SER A 242 11.51 10.82 -3.01
N VAL A 243 12.57 10.23 -3.57
CA VAL A 243 13.80 9.84 -2.83
C VAL A 243 14.82 10.97 -2.90
N GLY A 244 14.65 11.97 -2.05
CA GLY A 244 15.42 13.21 -2.04
C GLY A 244 14.55 14.40 -2.47
N SER A 245 15.19 15.53 -2.74
CA SER A 245 14.49 16.80 -3.03
C SER A 245 14.81 17.34 -4.43
N ASP A 246 15.26 16.48 -5.35
CA ASP A 246 15.72 16.87 -6.67
C ASP A 246 14.57 16.99 -7.69
N VAL A 247 13.39 16.42 -7.37
CA VAL A 247 12.15 16.64 -8.12
C VAL A 247 11.47 17.92 -7.62
N SER A 248 10.96 18.74 -8.53
CA SER A 248 10.26 19.98 -8.17
C SER A 248 8.94 19.69 -7.44
N ALA A 249 8.65 20.47 -6.40
CA ALA A 249 7.42 20.34 -5.63
C ALA A 249 6.16 20.54 -6.50
N ASP A 250 6.20 21.48 -7.44
CA ASP A 250 5.09 21.74 -8.36
C ASP A 250 4.81 20.49 -9.22
N HIS A 251 5.85 19.85 -9.76
CA HIS A 251 5.67 18.63 -10.55
C HIS A 251 5.19 17.43 -9.70
N LEU A 252 5.71 17.27 -8.48
CA LEU A 252 5.24 16.23 -7.55
C LEU A 252 3.75 16.40 -7.22
N GLN A 253 3.30 17.65 -7.01
CA GLN A 253 1.90 17.94 -6.74
C GLN A 253 1.01 17.68 -7.97
N ASP A 254 1.47 18.07 -9.18
CA ASP A 254 0.76 17.76 -10.42
C ASP A 254 0.59 16.25 -10.61
N MET A 255 1.63 15.47 -10.33
CA MET A 255 1.60 14.00 -10.42
C MET A 255 0.64 13.38 -9.40
N ALA A 256 0.68 13.82 -8.14
CA ALA A 256 -0.22 13.32 -7.10
C ALA A 256 -1.68 13.64 -7.41
N ASN A 257 -1.96 14.89 -7.81
CA ASN A 257 -3.31 15.32 -8.18
C ASN A 257 -3.84 14.54 -9.40
N ALA A 258 -2.99 14.33 -10.41
CA ALA A 258 -3.34 13.51 -11.58
C ALA A 258 -3.59 12.03 -11.22
N GLY A 259 -2.72 11.46 -10.40
CA GLY A 259 -2.80 10.07 -9.94
C GLY A 259 -4.01 9.75 -9.06
N ALA A 260 -4.59 10.76 -8.40
CA ALA A 260 -5.79 10.66 -7.58
C ALA A 260 -7.06 11.25 -8.24
N GLY A 261 -6.95 11.84 -9.43
CA GLY A 261 -8.09 12.44 -10.14
C GLY A 261 -8.68 13.68 -9.47
N VAL A 262 -7.85 14.45 -8.76
CA VAL A 262 -8.25 15.69 -8.06
C VAL A 262 -8.85 16.68 -9.05
N SER A 263 -10.08 17.15 -8.79
CA SER A 263 -10.73 18.14 -9.64
C SER A 263 -10.43 19.58 -9.19
N PRO A 264 -10.55 20.59 -10.08
CA PRO A 264 -10.32 21.98 -9.69
C PRO A 264 -11.22 22.41 -8.52
N GLY A 265 -10.61 22.78 -7.40
CA GLY A 265 -11.28 23.21 -6.18
C GLY A 265 -11.37 22.15 -5.08
N ASP A 266 -11.01 20.90 -5.38
CA ASP A 266 -10.79 19.86 -4.38
C ASP A 266 -9.45 20.11 -3.64
N PRO A 267 -9.28 19.58 -2.42
CA PRO A 267 -7.99 19.62 -1.74
C PRO A 267 -6.92 18.86 -2.55
N ASP A 268 -5.69 19.33 -2.44
CA ASP A 268 -4.52 18.68 -3.04
C ASP A 268 -4.30 17.28 -2.46
N GLU A 269 -3.93 16.35 -3.33
CA GLU A 269 -3.53 15.00 -2.96
C GLU A 269 -2.12 15.02 -2.34
N PRO A 270 -1.88 14.30 -1.23
CA PRO A 270 -0.55 14.19 -0.66
C PRO A 270 0.44 13.47 -1.60
N TYR A 271 1.66 13.98 -1.63
CA TYR A 271 2.86 13.29 -2.12
C TYR A 271 3.89 13.18 -0.99
N TYR A 272 4.80 12.23 -1.12
CA TYR A 272 5.79 11.95 -0.09
C TYR A 272 7.18 12.36 -0.58
N VAL A 273 7.92 13.06 0.28
CA VAL A 273 9.32 13.41 0.04
C VAL A 273 10.10 12.88 1.22
N ALA A 274 11.06 11.99 0.93
CA ALA A 274 11.92 11.42 1.95
C ALA A 274 13.37 11.77 1.67
N THR A 275 14.04 12.34 2.67
CA THR A 275 15.44 12.78 2.62
C THR A 275 16.38 11.86 3.39
N ASN A 276 15.83 10.83 4.04
CA ASN A 276 16.55 9.82 4.80
C ASN A 276 15.74 8.51 4.88
N GLN A 277 16.34 7.46 5.45
CA GLN A 277 15.71 6.14 5.57
C GLN A 277 14.42 6.16 6.41
N ALA A 278 14.42 6.88 7.53
CA ALA A 278 13.27 6.92 8.44
C ALA A 278 12.05 7.57 7.78
N GLU A 279 12.27 8.63 6.98
CA GLU A 279 11.21 9.27 6.20
C GLU A 279 10.69 8.36 5.07
N LEU A 280 11.55 7.54 4.45
CA LEU A 280 11.09 6.54 3.47
C LEU A 280 10.21 5.49 4.16
N SER A 281 10.63 4.95 5.30
CA SER A 281 9.83 3.98 6.07
C SER A 281 8.47 4.56 6.43
N ALA A 282 8.44 5.80 6.93
CA ALA A 282 7.20 6.48 7.28
C ALA A 282 6.30 6.76 6.07
N ALA A 283 6.89 7.08 4.91
CA ALA A 283 6.14 7.26 3.67
C ALA A 283 5.44 5.96 3.24
N PHE A 284 6.16 4.84 3.16
CA PHE A 284 5.55 3.56 2.79
C PHE A 284 4.47 3.11 3.79
N GLU A 285 4.73 3.27 5.09
CA GLU A 285 3.74 2.97 6.14
C GLU A 285 2.46 3.81 5.96
N ALA A 286 2.60 5.12 5.72
CA ALA A 286 1.46 6.00 5.48
C ALA A 286 0.67 5.61 4.22
N ILE A 287 1.35 5.22 3.13
CA ILE A 287 0.70 4.80 1.89
C ILE A 287 -0.09 3.50 2.10
N ILE A 288 0.54 2.51 2.72
CA ILE A 288 -0.06 1.20 3.00
C ILE A 288 -1.28 1.35 3.91
N PHE A 289 -1.20 2.22 4.93
CA PHE A 289 -2.33 2.44 5.82
C PHE A 289 -3.46 3.24 5.13
N ALA A 290 -3.14 4.23 4.30
CA ALA A 290 -4.15 5.03 3.61
C ALA A 290 -5.06 4.19 2.68
N THR A 291 -4.58 3.05 2.16
CA THR A 291 -5.35 2.14 1.30
C THR A 291 -6.14 1.08 2.06
N ARG A 292 -6.16 1.15 3.39
CA ARG A 292 -6.94 0.17 4.16
C ARG A 292 -8.43 0.41 3.92
N PRO A 293 -9.18 -0.67 3.66
CA PRO A 293 -10.61 -0.58 3.38
C PRO A 293 -11.35 -0.12 4.63
N CYS A 294 -12.31 0.78 4.46
CA CYS A 294 -13.27 1.13 5.53
C CYS A 294 -14.57 0.35 5.43
N SER A 295 -14.73 -0.47 4.39
CA SER A 295 -15.87 -1.34 4.17
C SER A 295 -15.47 -2.80 4.37
N PHE A 296 -16.27 -3.53 5.14
CA PHE A 296 -16.00 -4.92 5.51
C PHE A 296 -17.19 -5.81 5.16
N THR A 297 -16.91 -6.98 4.57
CA THR A 297 -17.93 -7.99 4.26
C THR A 297 -18.01 -9.01 5.40
N LEU A 298 -19.21 -9.19 5.93
CA LEU A 298 -19.51 -10.17 6.96
C LEU A 298 -19.66 -11.57 6.35
N GLN A 299 -19.04 -12.58 6.97
CA GLN A 299 -19.18 -13.98 6.55
C GLN A 299 -20.62 -14.50 6.71
N GLN A 300 -21.33 -13.98 7.70
CA GLN A 300 -22.73 -14.28 7.95
C GLN A 300 -23.56 -13.00 7.90
N PRO A 301 -24.75 -13.02 7.27
CA PRO A 301 -25.62 -11.86 7.25
C PRO A 301 -26.09 -11.53 8.66
N LEU A 302 -26.07 -10.24 9.01
CA LEU A 302 -26.84 -9.71 10.12
C LEU A 302 -28.32 -9.99 9.87
N ILE A 303 -29.00 -10.53 10.87
CA ILE A 303 -30.45 -10.63 10.83
C ILE A 303 -31.07 -9.25 11.05
N GLU A 304 -32.35 -9.12 10.72
CA GLU A 304 -33.07 -7.85 10.81
C GLU A 304 -32.98 -7.26 12.22
N ASN A 305 -32.56 -5.99 12.30
CA ASN A 305 -32.34 -5.23 13.55
C ASN A 305 -31.21 -5.75 14.47
N GLN A 306 -30.36 -6.68 14.02
CA GLN A 306 -29.23 -7.16 14.83
C GLN A 306 -28.15 -6.10 15.04
N ALA A 307 -27.95 -5.20 14.08
CA ALA A 307 -26.89 -4.19 14.11
C ALA A 307 -26.87 -3.38 15.43
N GLY A 308 -28.06 -3.03 15.96
CA GLY A 308 -28.17 -2.29 17.23
C GLY A 308 -27.77 -3.08 18.48
N ASN A 309 -27.58 -4.40 18.37
CA ASN A 309 -27.07 -5.26 19.43
C ASN A 309 -25.59 -5.62 19.22
N CYS A 310 -24.94 -5.01 18.23
CA CYS A 310 -23.53 -5.21 17.94
C CYS A 310 -22.70 -4.04 18.46
N VAL A 311 -21.54 -4.37 19.00
CA VAL A 311 -20.49 -3.43 19.37
C VAL A 311 -19.39 -3.56 18.33
N VAL A 312 -19.11 -2.48 17.59
CA VAL A 312 -17.93 -2.38 16.73
C VAL A 312 -16.87 -1.61 17.50
N GLN A 313 -15.64 -2.11 17.52
CA GLN A 313 -14.49 -1.47 18.13
C GLN A 313 -13.42 -1.22 17.07
N VAL A 314 -12.87 -0.01 17.08
CA VAL A 314 -11.68 0.37 16.31
C VAL A 314 -10.55 0.62 17.32
N ASN A 315 -9.47 -0.15 17.21
CA ASN A 315 -8.33 -0.09 18.14
C ASN A 315 -8.75 -0.26 19.61
N GLY A 316 -9.72 -1.15 19.87
CA GLY A 316 -10.29 -1.38 21.20
C GLY A 316 -11.19 -0.24 21.72
N THR A 317 -11.50 0.76 20.89
CA THR A 317 -12.45 1.83 21.22
C THR A 317 -13.76 1.57 20.51
N ALA A 318 -14.86 1.46 21.26
CA ALA A 318 -16.19 1.29 20.68
C ALA A 318 -16.59 2.51 19.84
N VAL A 319 -17.14 2.25 18.66
CA VAL A 319 -17.68 3.24 17.72
C VAL A 319 -19.18 3.00 17.54
N ASP A 320 -19.95 4.08 17.48
CA ASP A 320 -21.42 4.01 17.52
C ASP A 320 -22.02 3.73 16.13
N LEU A 321 -23.14 3.00 16.12
CA LEU A 321 -23.92 2.73 14.90
C LEU A 321 -24.59 4.03 14.41
N ASP A 322 -24.48 4.29 13.11
CA ASP A 322 -24.98 5.46 12.38
C ASP A 322 -24.43 6.82 12.87
N ASP A 323 -23.31 6.82 13.61
CA ASP A 323 -22.58 8.05 13.95
C ASP A 323 -21.70 8.52 12.77
N PRO A 324 -21.57 9.83 12.51
CA PRO A 324 -20.70 10.35 11.44
C PRO A 324 -19.23 9.93 11.55
N ASP A 325 -18.74 9.66 12.76
CA ASP A 325 -17.40 9.15 13.06
C ASP A 325 -17.46 7.69 13.56
N GLY A 326 -18.50 6.95 13.18
CA GLY A 326 -18.78 5.59 13.65
C GLY A 326 -18.83 4.55 12.53
N TRP A 327 -19.90 3.76 12.50
CA TRP A 327 -20.09 2.72 11.49
C TRP A 327 -21.56 2.59 11.10
N HIS A 328 -21.83 2.03 9.92
CA HIS A 328 -23.20 1.69 9.50
C HIS A 328 -23.22 0.36 8.74
N THR A 329 -24.43 -0.14 8.45
CA THR A 329 -24.61 -1.33 7.62
C THR A 329 -24.98 -0.95 6.18
N ASP A 330 -24.39 -1.66 5.22
CA ASP A 330 -24.78 -1.62 3.80
C ASP A 330 -25.44 -2.97 3.45
N GLY A 331 -26.71 -3.08 3.82
CA GLY A 331 -27.44 -4.34 3.76
C GLY A 331 -27.06 -5.30 4.89
N ALA A 332 -27.29 -6.60 4.68
CA ALA A 332 -27.13 -7.59 5.74
C ALA A 332 -25.68 -8.10 5.89
N THR A 333 -24.86 -8.00 4.86
CA THR A 333 -23.54 -8.67 4.79
C THR A 333 -22.39 -7.68 4.72
N LYS A 334 -22.62 -6.38 4.89
CA LYS A 334 -21.56 -5.38 4.77
C LYS A 334 -21.72 -4.33 5.86
N ILE A 335 -20.59 -3.94 6.44
CA ILE A 335 -20.49 -2.79 7.34
C ILE A 335 -19.49 -1.80 6.76
N GLU A 336 -19.66 -0.53 7.10
CA GLU A 336 -18.77 0.54 6.65
C GLU A 336 -18.46 1.47 7.83
N LEU A 337 -17.18 1.62 8.13
CA LEU A 337 -16.65 2.63 9.04
C LEU A 337 -16.65 3.97 8.32
N VAL A 338 -17.04 5.04 9.02
CA VAL A 338 -17.14 6.40 8.47
C VAL A 338 -16.43 7.39 9.39
N GLY A 339 -16.01 8.53 8.80
CA GLY A 339 -15.34 9.61 9.52
C GLY A 339 -14.13 9.12 10.32
N GLY A 340 -14.02 9.60 11.56
CA GLY A 340 -12.89 9.29 12.45
C GLY A 340 -12.62 7.80 12.69
N ALA A 341 -13.64 6.93 12.60
CA ALA A 341 -13.43 5.48 12.73
C ALA A 341 -12.66 4.89 11.54
N CYS A 342 -12.96 5.34 10.33
CA CYS A 342 -12.25 4.97 9.10
C CYS A 342 -10.83 5.55 9.11
N GLU A 343 -10.69 6.83 9.44
CA GLU A 343 -9.38 7.49 9.53
C GLU A 343 -8.45 6.78 10.52
N ALA A 344 -8.98 6.35 11.68
CA ALA A 344 -8.20 5.67 12.72
C ALA A 344 -7.58 4.34 12.28
N ILE A 345 -8.16 3.63 11.30
CA ILE A 345 -7.55 2.43 10.74
C ILE A 345 -6.62 2.73 9.57
N GLN A 346 -6.76 3.90 8.94
CA GLN A 346 -5.98 4.36 7.80
C GLN A 346 -4.70 5.12 8.18
N THR A 347 -4.49 5.43 9.46
CA THR A 347 -3.28 6.12 9.94
C THR A 347 -2.40 5.25 10.87
N GLY A 348 -2.68 3.94 10.99
CA GLY A 348 -1.92 3.07 11.89
C GLY A 348 -2.34 1.59 11.83
N ALA A 349 -1.78 0.79 12.75
CA ALA A 349 -2.18 -0.61 13.00
C ALA A 349 -3.61 -0.68 13.60
N GLY A 350 -4.60 -0.38 12.76
CA GLY A 350 -6.02 -0.46 13.01
C GLY A 350 -6.50 -1.90 13.23
N MET A 351 -7.00 -2.24 14.41
CA MET A 351 -7.78 -3.46 14.63
C MET A 351 -9.26 -3.12 14.62
N VAL A 352 -10.05 -3.85 13.84
CA VAL A 352 -11.52 -3.72 13.83
C VAL A 352 -12.10 -5.01 14.38
N GLU A 353 -12.88 -4.91 15.43
CA GLU A 353 -13.59 -6.04 16.04
C GLU A 353 -15.08 -5.73 16.06
N MET A 354 -15.92 -6.73 15.83
CA MET A 354 -17.36 -6.61 16.07
C MET A 354 -17.84 -7.81 16.86
N THR A 355 -18.63 -7.53 17.88
CA THR A 355 -19.28 -8.54 18.70
C THR A 355 -20.76 -8.23 18.75
N CYS A 356 -21.59 -9.16 18.33
CA CYS A 356 -23.05 -9.04 18.46
C CYS A 356 -23.55 -9.83 19.66
N ASP A 357 -24.57 -9.31 20.35
CA ASP A 357 -25.34 -10.09 21.32
C ASP A 357 -26.49 -10.80 20.60
N CYS A 358 -26.45 -12.13 20.58
CA CYS A 358 -27.47 -12.97 19.95
C CYS A 358 -28.62 -13.37 20.92
N SER A 359 -28.60 -12.91 22.17
CA SER A 359 -29.59 -13.28 23.21
C SER A 359 -31.01 -12.70 22.97
N ALA A 360 -31.17 -11.76 22.04
CA ALA A 360 -32.41 -11.02 21.83
C ALA A 360 -33.36 -11.62 20.77
N VAL A 361 -32.95 -12.68 20.06
CA VAL A 361 -33.67 -13.19 18.88
C VAL A 361 -34.62 -14.35 19.21
N GLU A 362 -34.45 -15.03 20.34
CA GLU A 362 -35.30 -16.17 20.73
C GLU A 362 -36.69 -15.76 21.30
N GLY A 363 -37.08 -14.49 21.20
CA GLY A 363 -38.22 -13.94 21.93
C GLY A 363 -39.34 -13.27 21.13
N ALA A 364 -39.31 -13.30 19.79
CA ALA A 364 -40.34 -12.66 18.94
C ALA A 364 -41.19 -13.68 18.17
#